data_AF-A0AAN6GFV7-F1
#
_entry.id   AF-A0AAN6GFV7-F1
#
_cell.length_a   1.000
_cell.length_b   1.000
_cell.length_c   1.000
_cell.angle_alpha   90.00
_cell.angle_beta   90.00
_cell.angle_gamma   90.00
#
_symmetry.space_group_name_H-M   'P 1'
#
loop_
_entity.id
_entity.type
_entity.pdbx_description
1 polymer ?
#
loop_
_entity_poly.entity_id
_entity_poly.type
_entity_poly.pdbx_seq_one_letter_code
_entity_poly.pdbx_strand_id
1 'polypeptide(L)'
;CILNLSSSGKRRELTAPFFAKTVNVWLKAAGREPVSGHCFRIGGATLFFAAKLPLAEIKIRGGWASDAYLCYIRDNYVRHAAMFGDVDPSHLFYG
;
A
#
# COMPACT_ATOMS: atom_id res chain seq x y z
N CYS A 1 11.15 12.99 -9.92
CA CYS A 1 12.20 12.10 -9.43
C CYS A 1 12.28 12.23 -7.91
N ILE A 2 12.10 11.14 -7.14
CA ILE A 2 12.26 11.19 -5.67
C ILE A 2 13.75 11.03 -5.38
N LEU A 3 14.32 11.92 -4.58
CA LEU A 3 15.75 11.97 -4.31
C LEU A 3 16.07 11.48 -2.90
N ASN A 4 17.15 10.73 -2.77
CA ASN A 4 17.80 10.39 -1.52
C ASN A 4 19.01 11.32 -1.29
N LEU A 5 19.29 11.66 -0.04
CA LEU A 5 20.44 12.47 0.37
C LEU A 5 21.56 11.54 0.88
N SER A 6 22.74 11.63 0.28
CA SER A 6 23.93 10.96 0.84
C SER A 6 24.40 11.65 2.12
N SER A 7 25.21 10.95 2.91
CA SER A 7 25.95 11.53 4.05
C SER A 7 26.84 12.72 3.66
N SER A 8 27.21 12.83 2.37
CA SER A 8 27.96 13.95 1.79
C SER A 8 27.07 15.06 1.20
N GLY A 9 25.75 15.02 1.40
CA GLY A 9 24.80 16.02 0.89
C GLY A 9 24.50 15.92 -0.61
N LYS A 10 25.05 14.93 -1.33
CA LYS A 10 24.76 14.71 -2.74
C LYS A 10 23.39 14.07 -2.90
N ARG A 11 22.56 14.65 -3.76
CA ARG A 11 21.26 14.08 -4.14
C ARG A 11 21.46 12.97 -5.16
N ARG A 12 20.87 11.81 -4.90
CA ARG A 12 20.84 10.67 -5.82
C ARG A 12 19.41 10.21 -5.99
N GLU A 13 19.10 9.57 -7.11
CA GLU A 13 17.78 8.99 -7.30
C GLU A 13 17.47 7.94 -6.23
N LEU A 14 16.24 7.96 -5.71
CA LEU A 14 15.76 6.94 -4.81
C LEU A 14 15.54 5.64 -5.59
N THR A 15 16.33 4.63 -5.25
CA THR A 15 16.18 3.31 -5.86
C THR A 15 15.21 2.45 -5.07
N ALA A 16 14.49 1.55 -5.75
CA ALA A 16 13.59 0.61 -5.11
C ALA A 16 14.26 -0.24 -4.00
N PRO A 17 15.50 -0.76 -4.18
CA PRO A 17 16.20 -1.48 -3.12
C PRO A 17 16.50 -0.63 -1.89
N PHE A 18 16.91 0.63 -2.09
CA PHE A 18 17.20 1.53 -0.96
C PHE A 18 15.93 1.86 -0.18
N PHE A 19 14.84 2.15 -0.88
CA PHE A 19 13.53 2.38 -0.27
C PHE A 19 13.08 1.17 0.56
N ALA A 20 13.06 -0.03 -0.05
CA ALA A 20 12.64 -1.26 0.63
C ALA A 20 13.52 -1.58 1.85
N LYS A 21 14.84 -1.42 1.72
CA LYS A 21 15.77 -1.60 2.85
C LYS A 21 15.44 -0.65 4.00
N THR A 22 15.23 0.63 3.69
CA THR A 22 14.97 1.67 4.70
C THR A 22 13.68 1.36 5.47
N VAL A 23 12.59 1.05 4.76
CA VAL A 23 11.31 0.70 5.42
C VAL A 23 11.46 -0.55 6.28
N ASN A 24 12.12 -1.60 5.77
CA ASN A 24 12.26 -2.85 6.51
C ASN A 24 13.17 -2.71 7.75
N VAL A 25 14.14 -1.79 7.75
CA VAL A 25 14.89 -1.43 8.95
C VAL A 25 13.97 -0.83 10.01
N TRP A 26 13.07 0.08 9.64
CA TRP A 26 12.11 0.68 10.57
C TRP A 26 11.09 -0.34 11.09
N LEU A 27 10.58 -1.22 10.23
CA LEU A 27 9.67 -2.29 10.63
C LEU A 27 10.34 -3.24 11.62
N LYS A 28 11.58 -3.64 11.36
CA LYS A 28 12.36 -4.48 12.27
C LYS A 28 12.55 -3.80 13.64
N ALA A 29 12.88 -2.51 13.66
CA ALA A 29 13.02 -1.74 14.90
C ALA A 29 11.70 -1.65 15.68
N ALA A 30 10.56 -1.70 14.99
CA ALA A 30 9.23 -1.73 15.59
C ALA A 30 8.71 -3.15 15.90
N GLY A 31 9.53 -4.20 15.73
CA GLY A 31 9.12 -5.59 15.96
C GLY A 31 8.09 -6.11 14.95
N ARG A 32 8.08 -5.57 13.73
CA ARG A 32 7.13 -5.93 12.65
C ARG A 32 7.82 -6.73 11.55
N GLU A 33 7.02 -7.58 10.90
CA GLU A 33 7.45 -8.38 9.75
C GLU A 33 7.87 -7.49 8.56
N PRO A 34 8.86 -7.92 7.76
CA PRO A 34 9.29 -7.18 6.59
C PRO A 34 8.21 -7.20 5.50
N VAL A 35 8.22 -6.16 4.68
CA VAL A 35 7.30 -5.98 3.58
C VAL A 35 8.03 -5.86 2.24
N SER A 36 7.34 -6.24 1.17
CA SER A 36 7.85 -6.16 -0.21
C SER A 36 7.29 -4.93 -0.94
N GLY A 37 7.93 -4.52 -2.04
CA GLY A 37 7.39 -3.45 -2.89
C GLY A 37 5.95 -3.71 -3.38
N HIS A 38 5.56 -4.98 -3.48
CA HIS A 38 4.23 -5.39 -3.90
C HIS A 38 3.13 -4.92 -2.92
N CYS A 39 3.39 -4.92 -1.61
CA CYS A 39 2.41 -4.50 -0.61
C CYS A 39 2.04 -3.01 -0.79
N PHE A 40 2.98 -2.18 -1.26
CA PHE A 40 2.72 -0.77 -1.53
C PHE A 40 1.81 -0.58 -2.74
N ARG A 41 1.92 -1.44 -3.76
CA ARG A 41 1.00 -1.42 -4.91
C ARG A 41 -0.42 -1.82 -4.50
N ILE A 42 -0.55 -2.85 -3.66
CA ILE A 42 -1.84 -3.28 -3.09
C ILE A 42 -2.43 -2.16 -2.23
N GLY A 43 -1.64 -1.61 -1.30
CA GLY A 43 -2.07 -0.54 -0.40
C GLY A 43 -2.47 0.73 -1.15
N GLY A 44 -1.70 1.13 -2.17
CA GLY A 44 -2.02 2.28 -3.02
C GLY A 44 -3.32 2.12 -3.81
N ALA A 45 -3.54 0.94 -4.43
CA ALA A 45 -4.80 0.64 -5.10
C ALA A 45 -6.00 0.70 -4.14
N THR A 46 -5.83 0.10 -2.95
CA THR A 46 -6.86 0.06 -1.89
C THR A 46 -7.17 1.46 -1.38
N LEU A 47 -6.14 2.29 -1.14
CA LEU A 47 -6.30 3.67 -0.69
C LEU A 47 -7.10 4.51 -1.70
N PHE A 48 -6.76 4.45 -2.99
CA PHE A 48 -7.49 5.20 -4.02
C PHE A 48 -8.92 4.70 -4.18
N PHE A 49 -9.14 3.39 -4.05
CA PHE A 49 -10.47 2.81 -4.11
C PHE A 49 -11.34 3.28 -2.91
N ALA A 50 -10.79 3.27 -1.70
CA ALA A 50 -11.46 3.78 -0.50
C ALA A 50 -11.77 5.28 -0.61
N ALA A 51 -10.91 6.05 -1.28
CA ALA A 51 -11.15 7.45 -1.61
C ALA A 51 -12.15 7.67 -2.77
N LYS A 52 -12.81 6.61 -3.26
CA LYS A 52 -13.83 6.63 -4.31
C LYS A 52 -13.32 7.16 -5.66
N LEU A 53 -12.03 6.99 -5.97
CA LEU A 53 -11.53 7.32 -7.31
C LEU A 53 -12.11 6.33 -8.34
N PRO A 54 -12.41 6.78 -9.57
CA PRO A 54 -12.80 5.90 -10.66
C PRO A 54 -11.74 4.82 -10.92
N LEU A 55 -12.15 3.59 -11.22
CA LEU A 55 -11.23 2.46 -11.45
C LEU A 55 -10.20 2.75 -12.56
N ALA A 56 -10.62 3.45 -13.62
CA ALA A 56 -9.74 3.88 -14.70
C ALA A 56 -8.61 4.81 -14.20
N GLU A 57 -8.93 5.73 -13.28
CA GLU A 57 -7.96 6.64 -12.67
C GLU A 57 -6.96 5.88 -11.79
N ILE A 58 -7.44 4.89 -11.03
CA ILE A 58 -6.58 4.01 -10.22
C ILE A 58 -5.60 3.24 -11.12
N LYS A 59 -6.10 2.67 -12.23
CA LYS A 59 -5.28 1.95 -13.21
C LYS A 59 -4.16 2.82 -13.78
N ILE A 60 -4.49 4.06 -14.16
CA ILE A 60 -3.52 5.04 -14.68
C ILE A 60 -2.50 5.40 -13.60
N ARG A 61 -2.94 5.76 -12.39
CA ARG A 61 -2.05 6.23 -11.31
C ARG A 61 -1.05 5.20 -10.82
N GLY A 62 -1.42 3.92 -10.77
CA GLY A 62 -0.47 2.87 -10.41
C GLY A 62 0.19 2.15 -11.59
N GLY A 63 0.06 2.71 -12.80
CA GLY A 63 0.80 2.26 -13.99
C GLY A 63 0.52 0.81 -14.35
N TRP A 64 -0.75 0.38 -14.27
CA TRP A 64 -1.14 -0.98 -14.62
C TRP A 64 -1.50 -1.08 -16.10
N ALA A 65 -0.79 -1.95 -16.82
CA ALA A 65 -1.14 -2.30 -18.20
C ALA A 65 -2.41 -3.17 -18.25
N SER A 66 -2.61 -4.04 -17.27
CA SER A 66 -3.74 -4.98 -17.17
C SER A 66 -4.66 -4.66 -15.99
N ASP A 67 -5.74 -5.42 -15.84
CA ASP A 67 -6.69 -5.26 -14.74
C ASP A 67 -6.30 -6.03 -13.47
N ALA A 68 -5.01 -6.40 -13.33
CA ALA A 68 -4.49 -7.12 -12.16
C ALA A 68 -4.73 -6.37 -10.83
N TYR A 69 -4.85 -5.04 -10.86
CA TYR A 69 -5.17 -4.22 -9.68
C TYR A 69 -6.56 -4.52 -9.11
N LEU A 70 -7.51 -4.99 -9.93
CA LEU A 70 -8.84 -5.37 -9.46
C LEU A 70 -8.79 -6.57 -8.51
N CYS A 71 -7.87 -7.51 -8.73
CA CYS A 71 -7.68 -8.63 -7.81
C CYS A 71 -7.25 -8.12 -6.42
N TYR A 72 -6.36 -7.13 -6.35
CA TYR A 72 -5.96 -6.53 -5.08
C TYR A 72 -7.12 -5.89 -4.34
N ILE A 73 -7.98 -5.15 -5.06
CA ILE A 73 -9.16 -4.50 -4.47
C ILE A 73 -10.18 -5.54 -4.00
N ARG A 74 -10.51 -6.53 -4.84
CA ARG A 74 -11.50 -7.57 -4.50
C ARG A 74 -11.04 -8.44 -3.35
N ASP A 75 -9.80 -8.93 -3.38
CA ASP A 75 -9.27 -9.78 -2.33
C ASP A 75 -9.20 -9.03 -0.99
N ASN A 76 -8.83 -7.74 -1.02
CA ASN A 76 -8.85 -6.91 0.17
C ASN A 76 -10.27 -6.73 0.72
N TYR A 77 -11.25 -6.45 -0.16
CA TYR A 77 -12.64 -6.30 0.24
C TYR A 77 -13.23 -7.58 0.81
N VAL A 78 -12.97 -8.74 0.18
CA VAL A 78 -13.42 -10.05 0.68
C VAL A 78 -12.79 -10.35 2.04
N ARG A 79 -11.50 -10.07 2.23
CA ARG A 79 -10.83 -10.26 3.53
C ARG A 79 -11.35 -9.30 4.59
N HIS A 80 -11.63 -8.05 4.24
CA HIS A 80 -12.30 -7.11 5.13
C HIS A 80 -13.68 -7.63 5.50
N ALA A 81 -14.51 -8.00 4.52
CA ALA A 81 -15.84 -8.54 4.76
C ALA A 81 -15.82 -9.82 5.61
N ALA A 82 -14.82 -10.69 5.45
CA ALA A 82 -14.64 -11.87 6.29
C ALA A 82 -14.19 -11.51 7.71
N MET A 83 -13.28 -10.54 7.87
CA MET A 83 -12.78 -10.09 9.17
C MET A 83 -13.85 -9.34 9.97
N PHE A 84 -14.74 -8.61 9.30
CA PHE A 84 -15.84 -7.86 9.90
C PHE A 84 -17.20 -8.57 9.81
N GLY A 85 -17.26 -9.74 9.16
CA GLY A 85 -18.50 -10.48 8.94
C GLY A 85 -19.09 -11.06 10.23
N ASP A 86 -18.22 -11.36 11.19
CA ASP A 86 -18.58 -11.85 12.52
C ASP A 86 -18.69 -10.71 13.56
N VAL A 87 -18.47 -9.46 13.14
CA VAL A 87 -18.52 -8.30 14.02
C VAL A 87 -19.92 -7.71 13.93
N ASP A 88 -20.65 -7.72 15.05
CA ASP A 88 -21.96 -7.08 15.14
C ASP A 88 -21.83 -5.60 14.72
N PRO A 89 -22.51 -5.18 13.62
CA PRO A 89 -22.41 -3.82 13.12
C PRO A 89 -22.91 -2.77 14.12
N SER A 90 -23.67 -3.18 15.15
CA SER A 90 -24.13 -2.32 16.25
C SER A 90 -22.97 -1.66 17.02
N HIS A 91 -21.79 -2.28 17.03
CA HIS A 91 -20.60 -1.77 17.73
C HIS A 91 -19.59 -1.02 16.84
N LEU A 92 -19.79 -0.96 15.52
CA LEU A 92 -18.86 -0.31 14.59
C LEU A 92 -19.08 1.21 14.42
N PHE A 93 -20.26 1.71 14.83
CA PHE A 93 -20.65 3.13 14.67
C PHE A 93 -20.84 3.88 15.99
N TYR A 94 -20.55 3.24 17.14
CA TYR A 94 -20.51 3.90 18.44
C TYR A 94 -19.19 3.58 19.15
N GLY A 95 -18.34 4.61 19.23
CA GLY A 95 -17.03 4.63 19.88
C GLY A 95 -16.30 5.92 19.55
#